data_AF-A0A0K1EN62-F1
#
_entry.id   AF-A0A0K1EN62-F1
#
_cell.length_a   1.000
_cell.length_b   1.000
_cell.length_c   1.000
_cell.angle_alpha   90.00
_cell.angle_beta   90.00
_cell.angle_gamma   90.00
#
_symmetry.space_group_name_H-M   'P 1'
#
loop_
_entity.id
_entity.type
_entity.pdbx_description
1 polymer ?
#
loop_
_entity_poly.entity_id
_entity_poly.type
_entity_poly.pdbx_seq_one_letter_code
_entity_poly.pdbx_strand_id
1 'polypeptide(L)'
;MGALLCTLGAACRTVNRPLLCGEIPEDGCPIGRGGTCDDEVCAALYDCTEGNWVQVVDCEWDGSSMGGGGAGSGDGGAGGCEPLQIDRTGEAVGCLPALRDPDCPVAAADMCEASVCLTGCEDFFLCTEQGWREVAYCSEDGEVVLIQ
;
A
#
# COMPACT_ATOMS: atom_id res chain seq x y z
N MET A 1 -65.72 16.37 -9.39
CA MET A 1 -65.00 15.12 -9.69
C MET A 1 -63.75 15.48 -10.46
N GLY A 2 -62.58 15.02 -10.02
CA GLY A 2 -61.33 15.11 -10.79
C GLY A 2 -60.28 16.07 -10.22
N ALA A 3 -59.64 15.65 -9.12
CA ALA A 3 -58.36 16.19 -8.69
C ALA A 3 -57.25 15.70 -9.64
N LEU A 4 -56.26 16.54 -9.94
CA LEU A 4 -54.95 16.09 -10.41
C LEU A 4 -53.87 16.87 -9.65
N LEU A 5 -53.49 16.32 -8.49
CA LEU A 5 -52.21 16.60 -7.85
C LEU A 5 -51.13 15.84 -8.63
N CYS A 6 -50.21 16.56 -9.28
CA CYS A 6 -48.94 15.97 -9.72
C CYS A 6 -47.90 16.14 -8.60
N THR A 7 -47.82 15.11 -7.77
CA THR A 7 -46.64 14.76 -6.97
C THR A 7 -45.60 14.04 -7.85
N LEU A 8 -44.37 13.92 -7.33
CA LEU A 8 -43.17 13.21 -7.85
C LEU A 8 -42.28 14.01 -8.82
N GLY A 9 -41.00 14.24 -8.56
CA GLY A 9 -40.16 13.86 -7.43
C GLY A 9 -38.84 14.65 -7.50
N ALA A 10 -38.59 15.45 -6.46
CA ALA A 10 -37.26 15.96 -6.22
C ALA A 10 -36.38 14.76 -5.84
N ALA A 11 -35.62 14.25 -6.79
CA ALA A 11 -34.44 13.45 -6.49
C ALA A 11 -33.42 14.39 -5.86
N CYS A 12 -33.62 14.74 -4.58
CA CYS A 12 -32.53 15.10 -3.70
C CYS A 12 -31.59 13.90 -3.70
N ARG A 13 -30.62 13.90 -4.61
CA ARG A 13 -29.43 13.06 -4.48
C ARG A 13 -28.83 13.47 -3.15
N THR A 14 -29.02 12.66 -2.13
CA THR A 14 -28.28 12.72 -0.88
C THR A 14 -26.83 12.66 -1.31
N VAL A 15 -26.19 13.82 -1.38
CA VAL A 15 -24.74 13.91 -1.52
C VAL A 15 -24.24 13.16 -0.30
N ASN A 16 -23.79 11.93 -0.50
CA ASN A 16 -23.12 11.13 0.51
C ASN A 16 -21.84 11.90 0.81
N ARG A 17 -21.92 12.88 1.71
CA ARG A 17 -20.74 13.61 2.15
C ARG A 17 -19.88 12.52 2.77
N PRO A 18 -18.64 12.33 2.30
CA PRO A 18 -17.74 11.42 2.98
C PRO A 18 -17.75 11.84 4.45
N LEU A 19 -18.13 10.90 5.32
CA LEU A 19 -18.03 11.10 6.76
C LEU A 19 -16.56 11.36 7.01
N LEU A 20 -16.22 12.63 7.22
CA LEU A 20 -14.88 13.00 7.63
C LEU A 20 -14.75 12.42 9.02
N CYS A 21 -13.85 11.45 9.18
CA CYS A 21 -13.34 11.17 10.51
C CYS A 21 -12.81 12.49 11.07
N GLY A 22 -13.08 12.71 12.35
CA GLY A 22 -12.68 13.93 13.05
C GLY A 22 -11.16 14.00 13.20
N GLU A 23 -10.73 14.48 14.35
CA GLU A 23 -9.30 14.48 14.68
C GLU A 23 -8.78 13.03 14.79
N ILE A 24 -7.67 12.74 14.12
CA ILE A 24 -6.96 11.46 14.24
C ILE A 24 -6.34 11.34 15.64
N PRO A 25 -6.26 10.13 16.23
CA PRO A 25 -5.55 9.94 17.50
C PRO A 25 -4.11 10.50 17.46
N GLU A 26 -3.60 10.93 18.63
CA GLU A 26 -2.24 11.44 18.76
C GLU A 26 -1.22 10.43 18.19
N ASP A 27 -0.25 10.95 17.44
CA ASP A 27 0.79 10.18 16.72
C ASP A 27 0.26 9.16 15.67
N GLY A 28 -1.02 9.23 15.31
CA GLY A 28 -1.62 8.40 14.26
C GLY A 28 -1.54 9.03 12.87
N CYS A 29 -1.33 8.22 11.84
CA CYS A 29 -1.40 8.66 10.45
C CYS A 29 -2.53 8.02 9.65
N PRO A 30 -3.18 8.76 8.74
CA PRO A 30 -4.24 8.22 7.90
C PRO A 30 -3.67 7.35 6.79
N ILE A 31 -4.11 6.09 6.72
CA ILE A 31 -3.73 5.18 5.63
C ILE A 31 -4.26 5.71 4.28
N GLY A 32 -3.43 5.66 3.23
CA GLY A 32 -3.80 6.07 1.87
C GLY A 32 -3.94 7.57 1.63
N ARG A 33 -3.62 8.43 2.61
CA ARG A 33 -3.58 9.91 2.47
C ARG A 33 -2.20 10.50 2.73
N GLY A 34 -1.16 9.70 2.51
CA GLY A 34 0.23 10.08 2.67
C GLY A 34 0.85 9.70 4.01
N GLY A 35 0.12 9.03 4.90
CA GLY A 35 0.70 8.42 6.10
C GLY A 35 1.18 7.00 5.82
N THR A 36 2.45 6.73 6.10
CA THR A 36 3.03 5.37 6.14
C THR A 36 3.76 5.18 7.46
N CYS A 37 4.05 3.93 7.84
CA CYS A 37 4.90 3.68 9.01
C CYS A 37 6.37 4.10 8.79
N ASP A 38 6.71 4.63 7.62
CA ASP A 38 8.03 5.21 7.36
C ASP A 38 8.16 6.64 7.94
N ASP A 39 7.03 7.28 8.29
CA ASP A 39 7.02 8.62 8.89
C ASP A 39 7.41 8.58 10.38
N GLU A 40 8.38 9.42 10.77
CA GLU A 40 8.90 9.52 12.15
C GLU A 40 7.98 10.01 13.23
N VAL A 41 6.84 10.49 12.80
CA VAL A 41 5.76 10.94 13.66
C VAL A 41 4.61 9.93 13.70
N CYS A 42 4.75 8.80 13.02
CA CYS A 42 3.72 7.79 12.87
C CYS A 42 3.93 6.63 13.86
N ALA A 43 3.18 6.64 14.96
CA ALA A 43 3.12 5.53 15.90
C ALA A 43 2.15 4.43 15.44
N ALA A 44 1.14 4.75 14.63
CA ALA A 44 0.19 3.79 14.11
C ALA A 44 -0.56 4.31 12.88
N LEU A 45 -0.96 3.40 11.98
CA LEU A 45 -1.85 3.73 10.85
C LEU A 45 -3.31 3.53 11.22
N TYR A 46 -4.13 4.50 10.84
CA TYR A 46 -5.56 4.51 11.05
C TYR A 46 -6.32 4.59 9.74
N ASP A 47 -7.38 3.78 9.62
CA ASP A 47 -8.37 3.89 8.56
C ASP A 47 -9.62 4.57 9.08
N CYS A 48 -10.23 5.39 8.22
CA CYS A 48 -11.46 6.11 8.50
C CYS A 48 -12.65 5.29 8.03
N THR A 49 -13.27 4.53 8.93
CA THR A 49 -14.43 3.68 8.62
C THR A 49 -15.67 4.16 9.39
N GLU A 50 -16.74 4.45 8.65
CA GLU A 50 -18.02 4.90 9.22
C GLU A 50 -17.92 6.14 10.14
N GLY A 51 -16.93 7.02 9.89
CA GLY A 51 -16.68 8.20 10.71
C GLY A 51 -15.88 7.96 11.98
N ASN A 52 -15.34 6.75 12.17
CA ASN A 52 -14.48 6.38 13.28
C ASN A 52 -13.08 6.03 12.77
N TRP A 53 -12.07 6.45 13.53
CA TRP A 53 -10.70 6.01 13.31
C TRP A 53 -10.53 4.60 13.87
N VAL A 54 -10.11 3.67 13.00
CA VAL A 54 -9.80 2.29 13.36
C VAL A 54 -8.32 2.09 13.14
N GLN A 55 -7.59 1.73 14.20
CA GLN A 55 -6.19 1.36 14.08
C GLN A 55 -6.09 0.09 13.24
N VAL A 56 -5.31 0.16 12.16
CA VAL A 56 -5.10 -0.97 11.24
C VAL A 56 -3.70 -1.55 11.37
N VAL A 57 -2.71 -0.73 11.73
CA VAL A 57 -1.31 -1.14 11.91
C VAL A 57 -0.72 -0.38 13.09
N ASP A 58 0.05 -1.08 13.93
CA ASP A 58 0.94 -0.47 14.93
C ASP A 58 2.31 -0.28 14.28
N CYS A 59 2.84 0.94 14.30
CA CYS A 59 4.16 1.22 13.75
C CYS A 59 5.16 1.09 14.92
N GLU A 60 5.77 -0.09 15.06
CA GLU A 60 6.82 -0.30 16.06
C GLU A 60 8.04 0.58 15.72
N TRP A 61 8.15 1.71 16.42
CA TRP A 61 9.33 2.57 16.38
C TRP A 61 10.23 2.27 17.58
N ASP A 62 11.00 1.20 17.50
CA ASP A 62 12.24 1.12 18.24
C ASP A 62 13.23 2.09 17.60
N GLY A 63 13.60 3.16 18.32
CA GLY A 63 14.54 4.21 17.85
C GLY A 63 15.98 3.70 17.60
N SER A 64 16.13 2.53 17.02
CA SER A 64 17.36 1.76 16.79
C SER A 64 17.28 0.96 15.48
N SER A 65 16.70 1.49 14.41
CA SER A 65 16.74 0.83 13.11
C SER A 65 17.33 1.73 12.01
N MET A 66 18.64 1.99 12.13
CA MET A 66 19.48 2.08 10.94
C MET A 66 19.84 0.64 10.54
N GLY A 67 19.08 0.10 9.58
CA GLY A 67 19.38 -1.16 8.87
C GLY A 67 18.91 -2.43 9.58
N GLY A 68 18.03 -3.19 8.92
CA GLY A 68 17.70 -4.54 9.34
C GLY A 68 16.35 -5.00 8.79
N GLY A 69 16.38 -6.03 7.94
CA GLY A 69 15.19 -6.60 7.29
C GLY A 69 14.09 -7.02 8.28
N GLY A 70 12.85 -6.71 7.92
CA GLY A 70 11.67 -7.10 8.67
C GLY A 70 11.12 -8.44 8.19
N ALA A 71 11.37 -9.50 8.96
CA ALA A 71 10.57 -10.71 8.94
C ALA A 71 9.23 -10.42 9.65
N GLY A 72 8.18 -10.14 8.88
CA GLY A 72 6.81 -9.99 9.40
C GLY A 72 6.10 -11.35 9.44
N SER A 73 6.12 -12.02 10.61
CA SER A 73 5.17 -13.09 10.91
C SER A 73 3.80 -12.46 11.20
N GLY A 74 2.88 -12.56 10.24
CA GLY A 74 1.47 -12.21 10.42
C GLY A 74 0.58 -13.44 10.19
N ASP A 75 0.35 -14.21 11.25
CA ASP A 75 -0.68 -15.26 11.26
C ASP A 75 -2.03 -14.62 11.62
N GLY A 76 -3.03 -14.74 10.74
CA GLY A 76 -4.43 -14.56 11.11
C GLY A 76 -5.32 -13.76 10.15
N GLY A 77 -5.66 -14.32 8.99
CA GLY A 77 -6.80 -13.81 8.20
C GLY A 77 -6.96 -14.53 6.85
N ALA A 78 -8.05 -15.26 6.68
CA ALA A 78 -8.30 -16.10 5.51
C ALA A 78 -8.38 -15.30 4.20
N GLY A 79 -7.29 -15.36 3.43
CA GLY A 79 -7.10 -14.75 2.12
C GLY A 79 -5.66 -14.99 1.68
N GLY A 80 -5.28 -16.26 1.59
CA GLY A 80 -3.91 -16.75 1.46
C GLY A 80 -3.16 -16.11 0.31
N CYS A 81 -2.34 -15.14 0.64
CA CYS A 81 -1.40 -14.50 -0.26
C CYS A 81 -0.03 -14.72 0.38
N GLU A 82 0.77 -15.56 -0.26
CA GLU A 82 2.13 -15.80 0.18
C GLU A 82 2.99 -14.65 -0.36
N PRO A 83 3.70 -13.91 0.52
CA PRO A 83 4.57 -12.83 0.07
C PRO A 83 5.75 -13.42 -0.71
N LEU A 84 6.13 -12.74 -1.80
CA LEU A 84 7.23 -13.19 -2.65
C LEU A 84 8.57 -13.08 -1.90
N GLN A 85 9.29 -14.19 -1.79
CA GLN A 85 10.61 -14.22 -1.14
C GLN A 85 11.68 -13.81 -2.16
N ILE A 86 12.00 -12.51 -2.25
CA ILE A 86 13.06 -11.98 -3.13
C ILE A 86 14.33 -11.74 -2.30
N ASP A 87 15.48 -12.18 -2.82
CA ASP A 87 16.77 -11.90 -2.19
C ASP A 87 17.13 -10.41 -2.33
N ARG A 88 17.20 -9.71 -1.20
CA ARG A 88 17.59 -8.29 -1.09
C ARG A 88 19.04 -8.09 -0.68
N THR A 89 19.87 -9.14 -0.78
CA THR A 89 21.28 -9.02 -0.45
C THR A 89 21.96 -7.97 -1.33
N GLY A 90 22.55 -6.97 -0.66
CA GLY A 90 23.22 -5.84 -1.30
C GLY A 90 22.30 -4.65 -1.62
N GLU A 91 21.12 -4.57 -1.01
CA GLU A 91 20.24 -3.41 -1.10
C GLU A 91 20.95 -2.13 -0.62
N ALA A 92 20.81 -1.07 -1.40
CA ALA A 92 21.28 0.28 -1.11
C ALA A 92 20.12 1.27 -1.19
N VAL A 93 20.38 2.51 -0.78
CA VAL A 93 19.42 3.62 -0.85
C VAL A 93 19.90 4.70 -1.81
N GLY A 94 18.95 5.38 -2.46
CA GLY A 94 19.24 6.56 -3.28
C GLY A 94 19.78 6.27 -4.68
N CYS A 95 19.38 5.15 -5.30
CA CYS A 95 19.72 4.88 -6.70
C CYS A 95 19.19 5.98 -7.62
N LEU A 96 20.03 6.39 -8.57
CA LEU A 96 19.73 7.40 -9.59
C LEU A 96 20.11 6.87 -10.97
N PRO A 97 19.35 7.22 -12.03
CA PRO A 97 18.10 7.99 -12.02
C PRO A 97 16.96 7.22 -11.34
N ALA A 98 15.86 7.90 -10.98
CA ALA A 98 14.67 7.20 -10.53
C ALA A 98 14.15 6.24 -11.61
N LEU A 99 13.59 5.11 -11.19
CA LEU A 99 12.90 4.17 -12.07
C LEU A 99 11.75 4.87 -12.80
N ARG A 100 11.44 4.40 -14.00
CA ARG A 100 10.38 4.96 -14.84
C ARG A 100 9.32 3.88 -15.03
N ASP A 101 8.05 4.26 -14.95
CA ASP A 101 6.98 3.33 -15.28
C ASP A 101 7.23 2.67 -16.66
N PRO A 102 7.12 1.33 -16.77
CA PRO A 102 6.56 0.38 -15.79
C PRO A 102 7.57 -0.26 -14.80
N ASP A 103 8.79 0.27 -14.70
CA ASP A 103 9.83 -0.23 -13.79
C ASP A 103 9.53 0.16 -12.34
N CYS A 104 9.52 -0.83 -11.45
CA CYS A 104 9.20 -0.64 -10.04
C CYS A 104 10.35 -1.07 -9.11
N PRO A 105 10.45 -0.46 -7.92
CA PRO A 105 11.40 -0.94 -6.92
C PRO A 105 10.97 -2.33 -6.42
N VAL A 106 11.92 -3.14 -6.00
CA VAL A 106 11.68 -4.48 -5.43
C VAL A 106 10.70 -4.44 -4.24
N ALA A 107 10.64 -3.32 -3.51
CA ALA A 107 9.68 -3.10 -2.43
C ALA A 107 8.22 -3.21 -2.89
N ALA A 108 7.92 -2.86 -4.15
CA ALA A 108 6.58 -3.04 -4.72
C ALA A 108 6.22 -4.52 -4.91
N ALA A 109 7.22 -5.41 -4.94
CA ALA A 109 7.03 -6.84 -5.09
C ALA A 109 6.83 -7.61 -3.77
N ASP A 110 6.90 -6.95 -2.61
CA ASP A 110 6.57 -7.56 -1.31
C ASP A 110 5.08 -7.85 -1.13
N MET A 111 4.26 -7.49 -2.13
CA MET A 111 2.86 -7.84 -2.16
C MET A 111 2.66 -9.32 -2.52
N CYS A 112 1.40 -9.72 -2.60
CA CYS A 112 1.02 -11.06 -3.01
C CYS A 112 1.58 -11.40 -4.39
N GLU A 113 2.20 -12.58 -4.52
CA GLU A 113 2.65 -13.13 -5.80
C GLU A 113 1.55 -13.04 -6.87
N ALA A 114 0.32 -13.41 -6.50
CA ALA A 114 -0.84 -13.40 -7.38
C ALA A 114 -1.33 -11.99 -7.79
N SER A 115 -0.92 -10.92 -7.10
CA SER A 115 -1.33 -9.55 -7.42
C SER A 115 -0.19 -8.65 -7.86
N VAL A 116 1.06 -9.10 -7.79
CA VAL A 116 2.24 -8.28 -8.04
C VAL A 116 2.22 -7.71 -9.47
N CYS A 117 1.84 -8.54 -10.44
CA CYS A 117 1.72 -8.16 -11.85
C CYS A 117 0.45 -7.38 -12.19
N LEU A 118 -0.46 -7.19 -11.23
CA LEU A 118 -1.68 -6.39 -11.40
C LEU A 118 -1.48 -4.93 -10.96
N THR A 119 -0.33 -4.60 -10.40
CA THR A 119 0.01 -3.25 -9.91
C THR A 119 0.37 -2.26 -11.02
N GLY A 120 0.62 -2.76 -12.25
CA GLY A 120 1.13 -1.97 -13.37
C GLY A 120 2.66 -1.96 -13.48
N CYS A 121 3.35 -2.66 -12.57
CA CYS A 121 4.78 -2.94 -12.65
C CYS A 121 5.05 -4.10 -13.62
N GLU A 122 5.98 -3.90 -14.56
CA GLU A 122 6.43 -4.95 -15.49
C GLU A 122 7.73 -5.57 -14.97
N ASP A 123 8.66 -4.73 -14.54
CA ASP A 123 9.99 -5.13 -14.08
C ASP A 123 10.25 -4.63 -12.65
N PHE A 124 10.95 -5.44 -11.86
CA PHE A 124 11.28 -5.14 -10.47
C PHE A 124 12.79 -5.04 -10.27
N PHE A 125 13.21 -3.90 -9.74
CA PHE A 125 14.62 -3.57 -9.57
C PHE A 125 14.99 -3.42 -8.09
N LEU A 126 16.07 -4.08 -7.70
CA LEU A 126 16.76 -3.85 -6.44
C LEU A 126 17.76 -2.72 -6.62
N CYS A 127 17.70 -1.72 -5.74
CA CYS A 127 18.75 -0.70 -5.68
C CYS A 127 20.00 -1.31 -5.05
N THR A 128 21.15 -1.23 -5.72
CA THR A 128 22.45 -1.70 -5.20
C THR A 128 23.49 -0.58 -5.25
N GLU A 129 24.65 -0.78 -4.62
CA GLU A 129 25.78 0.17 -4.73
C GLU A 129 26.24 0.42 -6.18
N GLN A 130 25.95 -0.50 -7.09
CA GLN A 130 26.29 -0.40 -8.51
C GLN A 130 25.16 0.23 -9.35
N GLY A 131 24.03 0.57 -8.71
CA GLY A 131 22.82 1.07 -9.36
C GLY A 131 21.68 0.06 -9.33
N TRP A 132 20.69 0.27 -10.20
CA TRP A 132 19.53 -0.62 -10.31
C TRP A 132 19.92 -1.97 -10.91
N ARG A 133 19.53 -3.05 -10.23
CA ARG A 133 19.67 -4.43 -10.68
C ARG A 133 18.28 -5.04 -10.78
N GLU A 134 17.91 -5.52 -11.95
CA GLU A 134 16.68 -6.28 -12.15
C GLU A 134 16.75 -7.59 -11.37
N VAL A 135 15.69 -7.91 -10.62
CA VAL A 135 15.62 -9.11 -9.75
C VAL A 135 14.34 -9.91 -9.98
N ALA A 136 13.33 -9.33 -10.60
CA ALA A 136 12.13 -10.05 -11.01
C ALA A 136 11.42 -9.29 -12.15
N TYR A 137 10.57 -9.98 -12.90
CA TYR A 137 9.69 -9.38 -13.90
C TYR A 137 8.37 -10.15 -14.00
N CYS A 138 7.36 -9.54 -14.61
CA CYS A 138 6.08 -10.15 -14.90
C CYS A 138 6.05 -10.77 -16.30
N SER A 139 5.69 -12.04 -16.38
CA SER A 139 5.52 -12.75 -17.66
C SER A 139 4.26 -12.28 -18.39
N GLU A 140 4.15 -12.63 -19.68
CA GLU A 140 2.94 -12.38 -20.47
C GLU A 140 1.70 -13.09 -19.90
N ASP A 141 1.90 -14.15 -19.11
CA ASP A 141 0.84 -14.91 -18.43
C ASP A 141 0.41 -14.26 -17.09
N GLY A 142 1.06 -13.16 -16.69
CA GLY A 142 0.80 -12.46 -15.43
C GLY A 142 1.42 -13.12 -14.19
N GLU A 143 2.41 -13.99 -14.39
CA GLU A 143 3.17 -14.64 -13.33
C GLU A 143 4.48 -13.88 -13.07
N VAL A 144 4.91 -13.79 -11.81
CA VAL A 144 6.21 -13.19 -11.48
C VAL A 144 7.34 -14.19 -11.64
N VAL A 145 8.39 -13.79 -12.33
CA VAL A 145 9.59 -14.59 -12.58
C VAL A 145 10.77 -13.95 -11.87
N LEU A 146 11.42 -14.70 -10.98
CA LEU A 146 12.60 -14.24 -10.26
C LEU A 146 13.88 -14.44 -11.09
N ILE A 147 14.72 -13.40 -11.11
CA ILE A 147 16.05 -13.41 -11.71
C ILE A 147 17.06 -13.44 -10.54
N GLN A 148 17.46 -14.65 -10.14
CA GLN A 148 18.51 -14.86 -9.12
C GLN A 148 19.90 -14.86 -9.74
#